data_AF-A0A940WM56-F1
#
_entry.id   AF-A0A940WM56-F1
#
_cell.length_a   1.000
_cell.length_b   1.000
_cell.length_c   1.000
_cell.angle_alpha   90.00
_cell.angle_beta   90.00
_cell.angle_gamma   90.00
#
_symmetry.space_group_name_H-M   'P 1'
#
loop_
_entity.id
_entity.type
_entity.pdbx_description
1 polymer ?
#
loop_
_entity_poly.entity_id
_entity_poly.type
_entity_poly.pdbx_seq_one_letter_code
_entity_poly.pdbx_strand_id
1 'polypeptide(L)'
;MATLKTAEGSRFSELERLRTPPTKSTGTAVVHQMEAQAVDDALDLFAVLMANWLISPARRASDRERLAMLPQLEKAARVLAKASKILTEELDLATEHDADLDVAASWAAVEEAVPRTTVSSAVATVEALVPEDDGSAEAAMLEKLALRYNTVRPASLPAGRVGREGLRELGEIPDLPEINSGAV
;
A
#
# COMPACT_ATOMS: atom_id res chain seq x y z
N MET A 1 -40.11 34.33 42.28
CA MET A 1 -40.05 34.77 40.86
C MET A 1 -38.59 35.05 40.53
N ALA A 2 -37.95 34.22 39.70
CA ALA A 2 -36.58 34.46 39.26
C ALA A 2 -36.63 35.09 37.86
N THR A 3 -36.24 36.36 37.74
CA THR A 3 -36.15 37.10 36.48
C THR A 3 -34.81 36.78 35.82
N LEU A 4 -34.85 36.16 34.64
CA LEU A 4 -33.66 35.82 33.87
C LEU A 4 -33.08 37.09 33.22
N LYS A 5 -31.76 37.27 33.34
CA LYS A 5 -31.01 38.36 32.71
C LYS A 5 -31.01 38.19 31.19
N THR A 6 -31.62 39.12 30.46
CA THR A 6 -31.35 39.33 29.03
C THR A 6 -30.31 40.44 28.89
N ALA A 7 -29.26 40.21 28.08
CA ALA A 7 -28.27 41.23 27.78
C ALA A 7 -28.92 42.43 27.08
N GLU A 8 -28.62 43.63 27.58
CA GLU A 8 -29.20 44.89 27.14
C GLU A 8 -28.84 45.15 25.67
N GLY A 9 -29.86 45.20 24.81
CA GLY A 9 -29.70 45.41 23.36
C GLY A 9 -29.99 44.20 22.46
N SER A 10 -30.17 42.98 23.01
CA SER A 10 -30.61 41.83 22.22
C SER A 10 -32.14 41.71 22.20
N ARG A 11 -32.75 41.68 21.01
CA ARG A 11 -34.21 41.51 20.82
C ARG A 11 -34.71 40.08 21.08
N PHE A 12 -33.81 39.14 21.38
CA PHE A 12 -34.16 37.74 21.61
C PHE A 12 -33.40 37.17 22.82
N SER A 13 -34.15 36.52 23.71
CA SER A 13 -33.60 35.75 24.84
C SER A 13 -32.89 34.48 24.31
N GLU A 14 -31.84 34.00 24.99
CA GLU A 14 -31.20 32.71 24.61
C GLU A 14 -32.20 31.55 24.61
N LEU A 15 -33.22 31.60 25.47
CA LEU A 15 -34.32 30.64 25.48
C LEU A 15 -35.18 30.71 24.21
N GLU A 16 -35.32 31.89 23.59
CA GLU A 16 -36.03 32.08 22.33
C GLU A 16 -35.23 31.50 21.15
N ARG A 17 -33.90 31.66 21.19
CA ARG A 17 -32.99 31.04 20.20
C ARG A 17 -33.03 29.52 20.27
N LEU A 18 -33.09 28.95 21.47
CA LEU A 18 -33.23 27.50 21.68
C LEU A 18 -34.64 26.97 21.35
N ARG A 19 -35.68 27.82 21.43
CA ARG A 19 -37.06 27.48 21.03
C ARG A 19 -37.32 27.60 19.53
N THR A 20 -36.49 28.35 18.81
CA THR A 20 -36.64 28.52 17.37
C THR A 20 -36.08 27.29 16.67
N PRO A 21 -36.88 26.56 15.86
CA PRO A 21 -36.38 25.41 15.13
C PRO A 21 -35.25 25.86 14.18
N PRO A 22 -34.24 25.01 13.92
CA PRO A 22 -33.15 25.36 13.02
C PRO A 22 -33.73 25.78 11.65
N THR A 23 -33.17 26.86 11.10
CA THR A 23 -33.54 27.32 9.75
C THR A 23 -33.18 26.25 8.73
N LYS A 24 -33.89 26.19 7.59
CA LYS A 24 -33.64 25.19 6.53
C LYS A 24 -32.16 25.14 6.11
N SER A 25 -31.48 26.28 6.08
CA SER A 25 -30.04 26.37 5.77
C SER A 25 -29.15 25.75 6.86
N THR A 26 -29.42 26.01 8.14
CA THR A 26 -28.66 25.40 9.25
C THR A 26 -28.94 23.90 9.36
N GLY A 27 -30.17 23.46 9.11
CA GLY A 27 -30.50 22.03 9.02
C GLY A 27 -29.74 21.32 7.90
N THR A 28 -29.66 21.91 6.70
CA THR A 28 -28.94 21.34 5.55
C THR A 28 -27.43 21.29 5.81
N ALA A 29 -26.87 22.35 6.40
CA ALA A 29 -25.46 22.39 6.77
C ALA A 29 -25.09 21.31 7.80
N VAL A 30 -25.94 21.06 8.79
CA VAL A 30 -25.75 19.98 9.78
C VAL A 30 -25.82 18.61 9.11
N VAL A 31 -26.76 18.38 8.19
CA VAL A 31 -26.83 17.11 7.45
C VAL A 31 -25.57 16.88 6.64
N HIS A 32 -25.07 17.88 5.90
CA HIS A 32 -23.81 17.73 5.16
C HIS A 32 -22.61 17.47 6.07
N GLN A 33 -22.55 18.12 7.24
CA GLN A 33 -21.50 17.84 8.21
C GLN A 33 -21.59 16.41 8.74
N MET A 34 -22.80 15.90 9.01
CA MET A 34 -23.01 14.52 9.45
C MET A 34 -22.72 13.51 8.34
N GLU A 35 -23.05 13.82 7.08
CA GLU A 35 -22.69 13.00 5.92
C GLU A 35 -21.17 12.90 5.78
N ALA A 36 -20.47 14.05 5.85
CA ALA A 36 -19.02 14.08 5.78
C ALA A 36 -18.39 13.27 6.92
N GLN A 37 -18.89 13.41 8.15
CA GLN A 37 -18.43 12.63 9.29
C GLN A 37 -18.72 11.13 9.13
N ALA A 38 -19.91 10.76 8.65
CA ALA A 38 -20.25 9.35 8.42
C ALA A 38 -19.40 8.73 7.29
N VAL A 39 -19.04 9.50 6.28
CA VAL A 39 -18.10 9.06 5.23
C VAL A 39 -16.71 8.84 5.82
N ASP A 40 -16.22 9.75 6.66
CA ASP A 40 -14.92 9.62 7.34
C ASP A 40 -14.89 8.36 8.23
N ASP A 41 -15.91 8.18 9.07
CA ASP A 41 -16.06 7.00 9.94
C ASP A 41 -16.11 5.69 9.11
N ALA A 42 -16.75 5.72 7.94
CA ALA A 42 -16.81 4.57 7.03
C ALA A 42 -15.45 4.28 6.38
N LEU A 43 -14.67 5.31 6.01
CA LEU A 43 -13.32 5.16 5.47
C LEU A 43 -12.35 4.62 6.52
N ASP A 44 -12.46 5.06 7.77
CA ASP A 44 -11.67 4.55 8.89
C ASP A 44 -12.00 3.08 9.16
N LEU A 45 -13.28 2.72 9.22
CA LEU A 45 -13.69 1.31 9.36
C LEU A 45 -13.20 0.48 8.18
N PHE A 46 -13.31 1.01 6.95
CA PHE A 46 -12.81 0.32 5.77
C PHE A 46 -11.29 0.09 5.85
N ALA A 47 -10.52 1.08 6.29
CA ALA A 47 -9.07 0.94 6.47
C ALA A 47 -8.74 -0.18 7.48
N VAL A 48 -9.45 -0.22 8.61
CA VAL A 48 -9.28 -1.29 9.62
C VAL A 48 -9.64 -2.66 9.06
N LEU A 49 -10.74 -2.75 8.31
CA LEU A 49 -11.17 -4.00 7.67
C LEU A 49 -10.16 -4.47 6.62
N MET A 50 -9.66 -3.57 5.78
CA MET A 50 -8.63 -3.86 4.78
C MET A 50 -7.34 -4.37 5.44
N ALA A 51 -6.88 -3.71 6.49
CA ALA A 51 -5.70 -4.11 7.23
C ALA A 51 -5.84 -5.52 7.83
N ASN A 52 -6.97 -5.82 8.46
CA ASN A 52 -7.15 -7.07 9.20
C ASN A 52 -7.59 -8.26 8.34
N TRP A 53 -8.49 -8.05 7.38
CA TRP A 53 -9.12 -9.13 6.61
C TRP A 53 -8.45 -9.40 5.27
N LEU A 54 -7.73 -8.43 4.73
CA LEU A 54 -7.16 -8.52 3.39
C LEU A 54 -5.63 -8.50 3.42
N ILE A 55 -5.04 -7.41 3.91
CA ILE A 55 -3.60 -7.17 3.89
C ILE A 55 -2.88 -8.15 4.81
N SER A 56 -3.28 -8.23 6.08
CA SER A 56 -2.62 -9.11 7.06
C SER A 56 -2.68 -10.59 6.65
N PRO A 57 -3.83 -11.12 6.18
CA PRO A 57 -3.88 -12.51 5.72
C PRO A 57 -3.11 -12.77 4.42
N ALA A 58 -3.09 -11.82 3.47
CA ALA A 58 -2.29 -11.93 2.25
C ALA A 58 -0.80 -11.94 2.58
N ARG A 59 -0.36 -11.05 3.48
CA ARG A 59 1.02 -11.00 3.98
C ARG A 59 1.41 -12.31 4.66
N ARG A 60 0.61 -12.79 5.63
CA ARG A 60 0.86 -14.08 6.30
C ARG A 60 0.92 -15.26 5.33
N ALA A 61 0.10 -15.24 4.27
CA ALA A 61 0.14 -16.27 3.24
C ALA A 61 1.40 -16.18 2.37
N SER A 62 1.87 -14.97 2.03
CA SER A 62 3.15 -14.74 1.35
C SER A 62 4.33 -15.19 2.21
N ASP A 63 4.36 -14.78 3.48
CA ASP A 63 5.41 -15.14 4.43
C ASP A 63 5.49 -16.65 4.62
N ARG A 64 4.34 -17.33 4.77
CA ARG A 64 4.32 -18.80 4.92
C ARG A 64 4.87 -19.52 3.70
N GLU A 65 4.57 -19.03 2.50
CA GLU A 65 5.11 -19.61 1.27
C GLU A 65 6.62 -19.37 1.17
N ARG A 66 7.10 -18.16 1.45
CA ARG A 66 8.54 -17.87 1.54
C ARG A 66 9.25 -18.78 2.54
N LEU A 67 8.67 -18.96 3.74
CA LEU A 67 9.22 -19.86 4.75
C LEU A 67 9.24 -21.32 4.27
N ALA A 68 8.25 -21.76 3.49
CA ALA A 68 8.23 -23.11 2.92
C ALA A 68 9.33 -23.33 1.88
N MET A 69 9.80 -22.28 1.21
CA MET A 69 10.88 -22.35 0.22
C MET A 69 12.29 -22.28 0.83
N LEU A 70 12.42 -21.90 2.11
CA LEU A 70 13.72 -21.80 2.80
C LEU A 70 14.58 -23.08 2.72
N PRO A 71 14.04 -24.30 2.93
CA PRO A 71 14.86 -25.51 2.86
C PRO A 71 15.43 -25.76 1.46
N GLN A 72 14.74 -25.31 0.40
CA GLN A 72 15.23 -25.41 -0.97
C GLN A 72 16.34 -24.39 -1.22
N LEU A 73 16.19 -23.16 -0.71
CA LEU A 73 17.23 -22.14 -0.75
C LEU A 73 18.47 -22.57 0.04
N GLU A 74 18.31 -23.14 1.24
CA GLU A 74 19.42 -23.66 2.06
C GLU A 74 20.23 -24.74 1.34
N LYS A 75 19.56 -25.64 0.62
CA LYS A 75 20.23 -26.67 -0.19
C LYS A 75 21.04 -26.04 -1.32
N ALA A 76 20.44 -25.10 -2.06
CA ALA A 76 21.11 -24.40 -3.15
C ALA A 76 22.31 -23.58 -2.65
N ALA A 77 22.14 -22.85 -1.54
CA ALA A 77 23.19 -22.07 -0.90
C ALA A 77 24.35 -22.95 -0.42
N ARG A 78 24.08 -24.15 0.13
CA ARG A 78 25.12 -25.10 0.54
C ARG A 78 25.95 -25.60 -0.64
N VAL A 79 25.30 -25.89 -1.76
CA VAL A 79 25.98 -26.29 -3.01
C VAL A 79 26.88 -25.15 -3.50
N LEU A 80 26.36 -23.93 -3.55
CA LEU A 80 27.11 -22.75 -3.98
C LEU A 80 28.27 -22.44 -3.03
N ALA A 81 28.08 -22.54 -1.72
CA ALA A 81 29.13 -22.33 -0.73
C ALA A 81 30.28 -23.34 -0.86
N LYS A 82 29.95 -24.61 -1.15
CA LYS A 82 30.96 -25.65 -1.39
C LYS A 82 31.78 -25.36 -2.66
N ALA A 83 31.12 -24.98 -3.76
CA ALA A 83 31.79 -24.61 -5.00
C ALA A 83 32.65 -23.34 -4.83
N SER A 84 32.12 -22.31 -4.17
CA SER A 84 32.84 -21.07 -3.89
C SER A 84 34.08 -21.30 -3.04
N LYS A 85 33.98 -22.14 -2.00
CA LYS A 85 35.12 -22.45 -1.12
C LYS A 85 36.29 -23.05 -1.91
N ILE A 86 36.02 -24.01 -2.79
CA ILE A 86 37.05 -24.64 -3.63
C ILE A 86 37.71 -23.60 -4.54
N LEU A 87 36.91 -22.76 -5.19
CA LEU A 87 37.44 -21.70 -6.07
C LEU A 87 38.28 -20.67 -5.31
N THR A 88 37.89 -20.31 -4.08
CA THR A 88 38.68 -19.38 -3.25
C THR A 88 39.98 -20.02 -2.77
N GLU A 89 39.96 -21.30 -2.37
CA GLU A 89 41.18 -22.04 -1.98
C GLU A 89 42.18 -22.14 -3.14
N GLU A 90 41.72 -22.46 -4.36
CA GLU A 90 42.56 -22.48 -5.56
C GLU A 90 43.13 -21.09 -5.90
N LEU A 91 42.34 -20.03 -5.73
CA LEU A 91 42.78 -18.66 -5.94
C LEU A 91 43.84 -18.23 -4.91
N ASP A 92 43.66 -18.60 -3.64
CA ASP A 92 44.62 -18.32 -2.57
C ASP A 92 45.96 -19.03 -2.85
N LEU A 93 45.92 -20.29 -3.29
CA LEU A 93 47.11 -21.05 -3.67
C LEU A 93 47.85 -20.44 -4.86
N ALA A 94 47.12 -20.02 -5.90
CA ALA A 94 47.70 -19.33 -7.06
C ALA A 94 48.39 -18.02 -6.65
N THR A 95 47.75 -17.27 -5.75
CA THR A 95 48.28 -16.01 -5.21
C THR A 95 49.54 -16.24 -4.36
N GLU A 96 49.55 -17.28 -3.50
CA GLU A 96 50.69 -17.62 -2.65
C GLU A 96 51.93 -18.02 -3.46
N HIS A 97 51.73 -18.65 -4.62
CA HIS A 97 52.80 -19.15 -5.47
C HIS A 97 53.15 -18.21 -6.64
N ASP A 98 52.56 -16.99 -6.69
CA ASP A 98 52.67 -16.03 -7.80
C ASP A 98 52.47 -16.71 -9.18
N ALA A 99 51.51 -17.63 -9.23
CA ALA A 99 51.22 -18.47 -10.38
C ALA A 99 49.90 -18.04 -11.04
N ASP A 100 49.81 -18.26 -12.36
CA ASP A 100 48.57 -18.05 -13.09
C ASP A 100 47.51 -19.10 -12.68
N LEU A 101 46.29 -18.64 -12.42
CA LEU A 101 45.15 -19.53 -12.13
C LEU A 101 44.71 -20.26 -13.40
N ASP A 102 44.88 -21.58 -13.43
CA ASP A 102 44.32 -22.42 -14.49
C ASP A 102 42.83 -22.66 -14.27
N VAL A 103 42.00 -21.85 -14.94
CA VAL A 103 40.53 -21.92 -14.91
C VAL A 103 39.99 -23.32 -15.21
N ALA A 104 40.65 -24.09 -16.10
CA ALA A 104 40.20 -25.43 -16.45
C ALA A 104 40.46 -26.42 -15.30
N ALA A 105 41.62 -26.32 -14.65
CA ALA A 105 41.97 -27.11 -13.48
C ALA A 105 41.08 -26.76 -12.28
N SER A 106 40.85 -25.46 -12.01
CA SER A 106 39.97 -25.01 -10.92
C SER A 106 38.54 -25.52 -11.11
N TRP A 107 38.05 -25.53 -12.36
CA TRP A 107 36.71 -26.06 -12.64
C TRP A 107 36.65 -27.60 -12.53
N ALA A 108 37.73 -28.31 -12.90
CA ALA A 108 37.81 -29.75 -12.69
C ALA A 108 37.79 -30.13 -11.20
N ALA A 109 38.46 -29.36 -10.35
CA ALA A 109 38.42 -29.52 -8.89
C ALA A 109 37.01 -29.28 -8.32
N VAL A 110 36.27 -28.30 -8.85
CA VAL A 110 34.86 -28.10 -8.50
C VAL A 110 34.01 -29.28 -8.96
N GLU A 111 34.17 -29.77 -10.19
CA GLU A 111 33.41 -30.90 -10.74
C GLU A 111 33.57 -32.19 -9.92
N GLU A 112 34.77 -32.45 -9.40
CA GLU A 112 35.05 -33.58 -8.51
C GLU A 112 34.22 -33.52 -7.22
N ALA A 113 34.01 -32.32 -6.69
CA ALA A 113 33.28 -32.11 -5.44
C ALA A 113 31.78 -31.88 -5.62
N VAL A 114 31.38 -31.25 -6.72
CA VAL A 114 30.01 -30.85 -7.07
C VAL A 114 29.85 -30.84 -8.61
N PRO A 115 28.99 -31.69 -9.19
CA PRO A 115 28.78 -31.69 -10.63
C PRO A 115 28.29 -30.33 -11.15
N ARG A 116 28.75 -29.91 -12.33
CA ARG A 116 28.37 -28.60 -12.93
C ARG A 116 26.86 -28.45 -13.11
N THR A 117 26.16 -29.53 -13.44
CA THR A 117 24.69 -29.52 -13.54
C THR A 117 24.01 -29.19 -12.22
N THR A 118 24.59 -29.64 -11.11
CA THR A 118 24.10 -29.36 -9.75
C THR A 118 24.34 -27.90 -9.39
N VAL A 119 25.51 -27.34 -9.73
CA VAL A 119 25.81 -25.91 -9.56
C VAL A 119 24.83 -25.06 -10.38
N SER A 120 24.60 -25.37 -11.65
CA SER A 120 23.65 -24.64 -12.50
C SER A 120 22.21 -24.71 -11.97
N SER A 121 21.78 -25.88 -11.47
CA SER A 121 20.45 -26.03 -10.87
C SER A 121 20.30 -25.23 -9.56
N ALA A 122 21.37 -25.14 -8.77
CA ALA A 122 21.40 -24.37 -7.54
C ALA A 122 21.34 -22.87 -7.85
N VAL A 123 22.09 -22.39 -8.85
CA VAL A 123 22.04 -20.99 -9.31
C VAL A 123 20.63 -20.63 -9.78
N ALA A 124 20.02 -21.45 -10.65
CA ALA A 124 18.66 -21.22 -11.12
C ALA A 124 17.63 -21.20 -9.96
N THR A 125 17.85 -22.00 -8.92
CA THR A 125 17.01 -22.00 -7.72
C THR A 125 17.18 -20.73 -6.89
N VAL A 126 18.41 -20.22 -6.75
CA VAL A 126 18.68 -18.95 -6.05
C VAL A 126 18.07 -17.78 -6.82
N GLU A 127 18.26 -17.72 -8.14
CA GLU A 127 17.72 -16.66 -8.99
C GLU A 127 16.17 -16.63 -8.96
N ALA A 128 15.54 -17.81 -8.93
CA ALA A 128 14.09 -17.91 -8.81
C ALA A 128 13.55 -17.48 -7.42
N LEU A 129 14.32 -17.71 -6.35
CA LEU A 129 13.90 -17.46 -4.96
C LEU A 129 14.34 -16.11 -4.42
N VAL A 130 15.40 -15.53 -4.99
CA VAL A 130 16.00 -14.25 -4.62
C VAL A 130 16.13 -13.41 -5.89
N PRO A 131 15.03 -12.87 -6.41
CA PRO A 131 15.08 -11.89 -7.48
C PRO A 131 15.78 -10.62 -7.01
N GLU A 132 16.52 -9.99 -7.91
CA GLU A 132 17.41 -8.83 -7.66
C GLU A 132 16.71 -7.57 -7.12
N ASP A 133 15.38 -7.50 -7.21
CA ASP A 133 14.60 -6.35 -6.74
C ASP A 133 13.97 -6.64 -5.37
N ASP A 134 14.30 -5.80 -4.38
CA ASP A 134 13.68 -5.77 -3.05
C ASP A 134 12.14 -5.72 -3.13
N GLY A 135 11.61 -5.17 -4.24
CA GLY A 135 10.18 -5.11 -4.56
C GLY A 135 9.51 -6.45 -4.86
N SER A 136 10.23 -7.56 -5.05
CA SER A 136 9.61 -8.86 -5.35
C SER A 136 8.70 -9.37 -4.23
N ALA A 137 9.09 -9.14 -2.97
CA ALA A 137 8.25 -9.51 -1.83
C ALA A 137 6.92 -8.76 -1.85
N GLU A 138 6.97 -7.48 -2.22
CA GLU A 138 5.81 -6.61 -2.36
C GLU A 138 4.98 -7.02 -3.59
N ALA A 139 5.59 -7.30 -4.72
CA ALA A 139 4.91 -7.78 -5.93
C ALA A 139 4.14 -9.10 -5.70
N ALA A 140 4.76 -10.08 -5.04
CA ALA A 140 4.10 -11.33 -4.68
C ALA A 140 2.95 -11.13 -3.68
N MET A 141 3.10 -10.19 -2.74
CA MET A 141 2.01 -9.80 -1.84
C MET A 141 0.87 -9.11 -2.59
N LEU A 142 1.19 -8.22 -3.53
CA LEU A 142 0.22 -7.52 -4.39
C LEU A 142 -0.54 -8.47 -5.31
N GLU A 143 0.10 -9.52 -5.82
CA GLU A 143 -0.58 -10.57 -6.58
C GLU A 143 -1.61 -11.32 -5.72
N LYS A 144 -1.24 -11.71 -4.50
CA LYS A 144 -2.18 -12.33 -3.55
C LYS A 144 -3.31 -11.39 -3.16
N LEU A 145 -3.01 -10.09 -3.07
CA LEU A 145 -4.00 -9.05 -2.83
C LEU A 145 -4.98 -8.94 -4.01
N ALA A 146 -4.47 -8.95 -5.24
CA ALA A 146 -5.28 -8.88 -6.47
C ALA A 146 -6.22 -10.08 -6.61
N LEU A 147 -5.77 -11.29 -6.28
CA LEU A 147 -6.64 -12.49 -6.25
C LEU A 147 -7.80 -12.34 -5.27
N ARG A 148 -7.55 -11.78 -4.08
CA ARG A 148 -8.59 -11.54 -3.08
C ARG A 148 -9.47 -10.33 -3.39
N TYR A 149 -8.96 -9.34 -4.13
CA TYR A 149 -9.73 -8.18 -4.56
C TYR A 149 -10.61 -8.50 -5.79
N ASN A 150 -10.25 -9.52 -6.58
CA ASN A 150 -11.05 -9.95 -7.74
C ASN A 150 -12.47 -10.40 -7.33
N THR A 151 -12.65 -10.88 -6.08
CA THR A 151 -13.98 -11.19 -5.53
C THR A 151 -14.75 -9.93 -5.06
N VAL A 152 -14.08 -8.79 -4.93
CA VAL A 152 -14.65 -7.49 -4.51
C VAL A 152 -14.81 -6.54 -5.69
N ARG A 153 -14.48 -6.93 -6.93
CA ARG A 153 -14.92 -6.18 -8.11
C ARG A 153 -16.44 -6.02 -7.97
N PRO A 154 -16.95 -4.79 -7.76
CA PRO A 154 -18.37 -4.62 -7.58
C PRO A 154 -19.03 -5.15 -8.85
N ALA A 155 -19.98 -6.07 -8.69
CA ALA A 155 -21.01 -6.26 -9.70
C ALA A 155 -21.38 -4.85 -10.16
N SER A 156 -21.09 -4.55 -11.43
CA SER A 156 -21.18 -3.23 -12.04
C SER A 156 -22.26 -2.39 -11.36
N LEU A 157 -21.86 -1.32 -10.66
CA LEU A 157 -22.81 -0.27 -10.30
C LEU A 157 -23.59 0.05 -11.58
N PRO A 158 -24.93 -0.01 -11.57
CA PRO A 158 -25.70 0.24 -12.78
C PRO A 158 -25.28 1.61 -13.32
N ALA A 159 -24.70 1.60 -14.52
CA ALA A 159 -24.39 2.81 -15.27
C ALA A 159 -25.71 3.53 -15.57
N GLY A 160 -26.15 4.38 -14.65
CA GLY A 160 -27.47 4.99 -14.73
C GLY A 160 -27.66 6.03 -13.64
N ARG A 161 -27.57 7.30 -14.04
CA ARG A 161 -27.79 8.54 -13.26
C ARG A 161 -26.60 9.12 -12.51
N VAL A 162 -25.55 9.47 -13.26
CA VAL A 162 -25.02 10.83 -13.12
C VAL A 162 -25.19 11.49 -14.48
N GLY A 163 -26.41 11.98 -14.72
CA GLY A 163 -26.74 12.75 -15.91
C GLY A 163 -26.04 14.10 -15.86
N ARG A 164 -25.63 14.58 -17.03
CA ARG A 164 -24.95 15.86 -17.30
C ARG A 164 -25.74 17.12 -16.85
N GLU A 165 -26.83 16.96 -16.10
CA GLU A 165 -27.62 18.03 -15.49
C GLU A 165 -27.09 18.50 -14.14
N GLY A 166 -26.39 17.64 -13.37
CA GLY A 166 -25.87 18.01 -12.05
C GLY A 166 -24.75 19.05 -12.04
N LEU A 167 -24.16 19.37 -13.20
CA LEU A 167 -23.09 20.37 -13.34
C LEU A 167 -23.58 21.72 -13.88
N ARG A 168 -24.89 21.88 -14.15
CA ARG A 168 -25.46 23.19 -14.52
C ARG A 168 -25.90 24.02 -13.32
N GLU A 169 -26.09 23.41 -12.15
CA GLU A 169 -26.49 24.13 -10.93
C GLU A 169 -25.30 24.73 -10.15
N LEU A 170 -24.05 24.48 -10.58
CA LEU A 170 -22.84 25.12 -10.04
C LEU A 170 -22.38 26.33 -10.87
N GLY A 171 -23.21 26.82 -11.79
CA GLY A 171 -22.88 27.84 -12.79
C GLY A 171 -23.58 29.19 -12.65
N GLU A 172 -24.22 29.50 -11.52
CA GLU A 172 -24.70 30.86 -11.23
C GLU A 172 -23.96 31.41 -9.99
N ILE A 173 -22.72 31.84 -10.22
CA ILE A 173 -22.07 32.81 -9.34
C ILE A 173 -22.81 34.13 -9.57
N PRO A 174 -23.45 34.74 -8.55
CA PRO A 174 -23.99 36.08 -8.71
C PRO A 174 -22.82 37.04 -8.97
N ASP A 175 -22.94 37.81 -10.05
CA ASP A 175 -22.01 38.87 -10.43
C ASP A 175 -21.86 39.84 -9.24
N LEU A 176 -20.70 39.82 -8.58
CA LEU A 176 -20.41 40.74 -7.49
C LEU A 176 -20.03 42.10 -8.11
N PRO A 177 -20.58 43.22 -7.61
CA PRO A 177 -20.24 44.53 -8.16
C PRO A 177 -18.76 44.84 -7.94
N GLU A 178 -18.10 45.29 -9.02
CA GLU A 178 -16.72 45.77 -9.02
C GLU A 178 -16.53 46.83 -7.94
N ILE A 179 -15.70 46.50 -6.94
CA ILE A 179 -15.24 47.46 -5.95
C ILE A 179 -14.16 48.30 -6.65
N ASN A 180 -14.57 49.48 -7.12
CA ASN A 180 -13.70 50.45 -7.76
C ASN A 180 -12.58 50.86 -6.78
N SER A 181 -11.37 50.36 -7.03
CA SER A 181 -10.16 50.85 -6.38
C SER A 181 -9.77 52.17 -7.04
N GLY A 182 -10.26 53.27 -6.47
CA GLY A 182 -9.99 54.62 -6.94
C GLY A 182 -10.09 55.64 -5.80
N ALA A 183 -8.93 55.92 -5.22
CA ALA A 183 -8.49 57.17 -4.57
C ALA A 183 -9.45 57.90 -3.61
N VAL A 184 -9.10 57.95 -2.31
CA VAL A 184 -8.47 59.10 -1.62
C VAL A 184 -7.60 58.58 -0.48
#